data_AF-A0A2E1HLD4-F1
#
_entry.id   AF-A0A2E1HLD4-F1
#
_cell.length_a   1.000
_cell.length_b   1.000
_cell.length_c   1.000
_cell.angle_alpha   90.00
_cell.angle_beta   90.00
_cell.angle_gamma   90.00
#
_symmetry.space_group_name_H-M   'P 1'
#
loop_
_entity.id
_entity.type
_entity.pdbx_description
1 polymer ?
#
loop_
_entity_poly.entity_id
_entity_poly.type
_entity_poly.pdbx_seq_one_letter_code
_entity_poly.pdbx_strand_id
1 'polypeptide(L)'
;MDSDQENQATTASEDNPSSNSSESSVDTQQDFSKFSVDELKSKLKDAGLPVSGKKADLIERLESSLSESSDDKSEESSDETDSDEDSDKPVVNPVLSPEELEQLSRSELRKIRKEYHQKAEELRVGRDELNLTSQTHASERNDLNVKAKEYMDEVHMYRDRRNGLNVEVGQIRDERNEVTEKVNSLKDNFLSLKRKRFSGQNLPPIARLRKQIQELEIKQMTTPLTTDKERALVEEISSLQNKIKQHDELIETDTEVLDARDTFREAENKRRELSKSMQKSRQEAQTAHHSMKDSLRLNRSTRRKADAAQRAFVKAKEKADIVHNEYIEYLRGMQEIDRMTASQGKSGSVADQKASAASAEDLFAKFLAGEKLSTEQLMIIQKAGML
;
A
#
# COMPACT_ATOMS: atom_id res chain seq x y z
N MET A 1 -25.95 41.70 52.90
CA MET A 1 -26.51 41.09 51.68
C MET A 1 -25.38 40.29 51.04
N ASP A 2 -24.83 39.33 51.78
CA ASP A 2 -25.42 38.00 52.11
C ASP A 2 -25.47 37.16 50.82
N SER A 3 -24.86 35.98 50.68
CA SER A 3 -24.25 35.03 51.61
C SER A 3 -23.33 34.11 50.77
N ASP A 4 -22.12 33.82 51.24
CA ASP A 4 -21.68 32.55 51.82
C ASP A 4 -21.95 31.29 50.99
N GLN A 5 -20.88 30.59 50.59
CA GLN A 5 -20.46 29.29 51.16
C GLN A 5 -19.33 28.69 50.28
N GLU A 6 -18.13 28.47 50.83
CA GLU A 6 -17.68 27.23 51.50
C GLU A 6 -17.62 26.01 50.54
N ASN A 7 -16.63 25.13 50.52
CA ASN A 7 -15.44 24.96 51.34
C ASN A 7 -14.43 24.07 50.59
N GLN A 8 -13.23 24.07 51.17
CA GLN A 8 -12.00 23.37 50.84
C GLN A 8 -12.07 21.83 50.80
N ALA A 9 -11.19 21.27 49.95
CA ALA A 9 -10.19 20.21 50.19
C ALA A 9 -10.54 18.89 50.92
N THR A 10 -10.14 17.77 50.29
CA THR A 10 -9.58 16.52 50.87
C THR A 10 -8.81 15.81 49.72
N THR A 11 -7.51 15.49 49.73
CA THR A 11 -6.68 14.51 50.45
C THR A 11 -7.16 13.05 50.48
N ALA A 12 -6.53 12.25 49.61
CA ALA A 12 -5.87 10.96 49.84
C ALA A 12 -6.67 9.66 50.07
N SER A 13 -6.00 8.59 49.59
CA SER A 13 -6.06 7.15 49.93
C SER A 13 -7.08 6.22 49.25
N GLU A 14 -6.47 5.28 48.53
CA GLU A 14 -6.70 3.82 48.55
C GLU A 14 -7.65 3.15 47.54
N ASP A 15 -7.04 2.12 46.95
CA ASP A 15 -7.60 0.84 46.50
C ASP A 15 -8.38 0.72 45.19
N ASN A 16 -7.66 0.13 44.23
CA ASN A 16 -8.16 -0.65 43.11
C ASN A 16 -8.71 -2.00 43.65
N PRO A 17 -9.78 -2.57 43.07
CA PRO A 17 -9.54 -3.49 41.96
C PRO A 17 -10.61 -3.47 40.85
N SER A 18 -10.13 -3.27 39.62
CA SER A 18 -10.35 -4.08 38.42
C SER A 18 -11.65 -4.90 38.27
N SER A 19 -12.42 -4.60 37.22
CA SER A 19 -13.10 -5.62 36.40
C SER A 19 -13.46 -5.09 35.00
N ASN A 20 -12.82 -5.70 33.98
CA ASN A 20 -13.23 -5.99 32.59
C ASN A 20 -14.38 -5.18 31.95
N SER A 21 -14.27 -4.72 30.70
CA SER A 21 -14.17 -5.63 29.53
C SER A 21 -13.57 -4.95 28.30
N SER A 22 -12.57 -5.59 27.72
CA SER A 22 -11.94 -5.26 26.45
C SER A 22 -12.38 -6.28 25.40
N GLU A 23 -12.79 -5.80 24.22
CA GLU A 23 -12.79 -6.61 23.00
C GLU A 23 -11.95 -5.87 21.95
N SER A 24 -10.70 -6.31 21.80
CA SER A 24 -9.89 -6.05 20.61
C SER A 24 -9.13 -7.33 20.29
N SER A 25 -9.66 -8.10 19.35
CA SER A 25 -8.96 -9.20 18.71
C SER A 25 -7.79 -8.68 17.88
N VAL A 26 -6.78 -9.56 17.70
CA VAL A 26 -5.58 -9.46 16.85
C VAL A 26 -4.32 -8.93 17.57
N ASP A 27 -3.65 -9.81 18.32
CA ASP A 27 -2.30 -10.35 18.02
C ASP A 27 -1.79 -11.14 19.25
N THR A 28 -1.68 -12.46 19.13
CA THR A 28 -0.99 -13.30 20.12
C THR A 28 0.06 -14.16 19.43
N GLN A 29 1.24 -13.61 19.19
CA GLN A 29 2.46 -14.42 19.21
C GLN A 29 2.76 -14.71 20.69
N GLN A 30 2.59 -15.96 21.10
CA GLN A 30 2.92 -16.40 22.46
C GLN A 30 4.44 -16.54 22.59
N ASP A 31 5.08 -15.70 23.41
CA ASP A 31 6.51 -15.85 23.74
C ASP A 31 6.74 -17.12 24.61
N PHE A 32 7.27 -18.20 24.03
CA PHE A 32 7.51 -19.47 24.73
C PHE A 32 8.67 -19.42 25.74
N SER A 33 9.50 -18.38 25.68
CA SER A 33 10.64 -18.16 26.58
C SER A 33 10.28 -18.09 28.07
N LYS A 34 9.02 -17.77 28.40
CA LYS A 34 8.55 -17.61 29.79
C LYS A 34 8.06 -18.90 30.45
N PHE A 35 7.84 -19.99 29.69
CA PHE A 35 7.33 -21.26 30.24
C PHE A 35 8.43 -22.07 30.94
N SER A 36 8.02 -22.89 31.91
CA SER A 36 8.91 -23.85 32.56
C SER A 36 9.20 -25.05 31.66
N VAL A 37 10.26 -25.82 31.95
CA VAL A 37 10.64 -26.99 31.14
C VAL A 37 9.54 -28.05 31.12
N ASP A 38 8.80 -28.21 32.23
CA ASP A 38 7.73 -29.20 32.33
C ASP A 38 6.49 -28.79 31.52
N GLU A 39 6.18 -27.49 31.49
CA GLU A 39 5.12 -26.94 30.65
C GLU A 39 5.44 -27.05 29.16
N LEU A 40 6.70 -26.77 28.77
CA LEU A 40 7.16 -26.93 27.38
C LEU A 40 7.09 -28.39 26.94
N LYS A 41 7.44 -29.35 27.81
CA LYS A 41 7.33 -30.78 27.52
C LYS A 41 5.88 -31.24 27.43
N SER A 42 4.98 -30.73 28.27
CA SER A 42 3.54 -31.03 28.17
C SER A 42 3.00 -30.56 26.82
N LYS A 43 3.29 -29.32 26.44
CA LYS A 43 2.88 -28.76 25.15
C LYS A 43 3.44 -29.53 23.95
N LEU A 44 4.71 -29.94 24.00
CA LEU A 44 5.31 -30.79 22.97
C LEU A 44 4.67 -32.17 22.89
N LYS A 45 4.30 -32.76 24.03
CA LYS A 45 3.61 -34.05 24.09
C LYS A 45 2.20 -33.98 23.52
N ASP A 46 1.48 -32.90 23.80
CA ASP A 46 0.15 -32.63 23.24
C ASP A 46 0.22 -32.39 21.72
N ALA A 47 1.31 -31.79 21.24
CA ALA A 47 1.61 -31.62 19.82
C ALA A 47 2.23 -32.87 19.15
N GLY A 48 2.41 -33.99 19.88
CA GLY A 48 2.97 -35.23 19.34
C GLY A 48 4.48 -35.20 19.02
N LEU A 49 5.21 -34.18 19.52
CA LEU A 49 6.62 -33.95 19.23
C LEU A 49 7.56 -34.54 20.31
N PRO A 50 8.83 -34.85 19.98
CA PRO A 50 9.80 -35.38 20.93
C PRO A 50 10.14 -34.42 22.08
N VAL A 51 9.98 -34.88 23.32
CA VAL A 51 10.17 -34.12 24.57
C VAL A 51 11.61 -34.12 25.13
N SER A 52 12.58 -34.59 24.35
CA SER A 52 14.00 -34.66 24.76
C SER A 52 14.78 -33.42 24.32
N GLY A 53 15.63 -32.88 25.21
CA GLY A 53 16.53 -31.76 24.92
C GLY A 53 16.69 -30.77 26.07
N LYS A 54 17.50 -29.73 25.86
CA LYS A 54 17.61 -28.57 26.76
C LYS A 54 16.43 -27.63 26.53
N LYS A 55 16.20 -26.70 27.47
CA LYS A 55 15.07 -25.76 27.42
C LYS A 55 15.01 -24.97 26.10
N ALA A 56 16.16 -24.54 25.58
CA ALA A 56 16.25 -23.82 24.31
C ALA A 56 15.73 -24.68 23.14
N ASP A 57 16.18 -25.93 23.05
CA ASP A 57 15.76 -26.86 21.99
C ASP A 57 14.25 -27.17 22.05
N LEU A 58 13.64 -27.18 23.23
CA LEU A 58 12.18 -27.37 23.40
C LEU A 58 11.39 -26.13 22.96
N ILE A 59 11.93 -24.94 23.23
CA ILE A 59 11.34 -23.67 22.79
C ILE A 59 11.42 -23.56 21.27
N GLU A 60 12.60 -23.81 20.69
CA GLU A 60 12.83 -23.78 19.25
C GLU A 60 11.93 -24.78 18.52
N ARG A 61 11.74 -25.99 19.07
CA ARG A 61 10.86 -27.02 18.49
C ARG A 61 9.36 -26.67 18.58
N LEU A 62 8.96 -25.91 19.60
CA LEU A 62 7.60 -25.37 19.69
C LEU A 62 7.41 -24.18 18.77
N GLU A 63 8.36 -23.26 18.74
CA GLU A 63 8.36 -22.09 17.84
C GLU A 63 8.41 -22.53 16.38
N SER A 64 9.18 -23.56 16.04
CA SER A 64 9.22 -24.15 14.70
C SER A 64 7.91 -24.83 14.34
N SER A 65 7.27 -25.55 15.29
CA SER A 65 5.95 -26.14 15.06
C SER A 65 4.84 -25.09 14.91
N LEU A 66 4.96 -23.96 15.63
CA LEU A 66 4.03 -22.85 15.50
C LEU A 66 4.27 -22.07 14.21
N SER A 67 5.52 -21.86 13.81
CA SER A 67 5.85 -21.24 12.53
C SER A 67 5.38 -22.12 11.38
N GLU A 68 5.61 -23.43 11.44
CA GLU A 68 5.06 -24.39 10.49
C GLU A 68 3.52 -24.32 10.47
N SER A 69 2.85 -24.27 11.63
CA SER A 69 1.37 -24.12 11.68
C SER A 69 0.84 -22.75 11.23
N SER A 70 1.68 -21.71 11.23
CA SER A 70 1.33 -20.35 10.78
C SER A 70 1.72 -20.07 9.33
N ASP A 71 2.70 -20.81 8.81
CA ASP A 71 3.09 -20.83 7.40
C ASP A 71 2.23 -21.82 6.60
N ASP A 72 1.52 -22.76 7.26
CA ASP A 72 0.51 -23.65 6.65
C ASP A 72 -0.85 -22.98 6.33
N LYS A 73 -0.86 -21.64 6.19
CA LYS A 73 -1.95 -20.89 5.56
C LYS A 73 -1.55 -20.07 4.34
N SER A 74 -0.33 -20.25 3.83
CA SER A 74 0.04 -19.69 2.53
C SER A 74 1.09 -20.55 1.84
N GLU A 75 0.58 -21.42 0.98
CA GLU A 75 1.26 -22.05 -0.17
C GLU A 75 2.19 -23.24 0.12
N GLU A 76 1.66 -24.48 0.01
CA GLU A 76 1.96 -25.37 -1.13
C GLU A 76 1.07 -26.63 -1.18
N SER A 77 0.39 -26.77 -2.32
CA SER A 77 0.20 -28.01 -3.10
C SER A 77 -0.31 -29.29 -2.41
N SER A 78 -1.64 -29.46 -2.38
CA SER A 78 -2.24 -30.73 -2.75
C SER A 78 -2.60 -30.67 -4.23
N ASP A 79 -1.67 -31.17 -5.03
CA ASP A 79 -1.88 -31.70 -6.37
C ASP A 79 -2.91 -32.84 -6.30
N GLU A 80 -4.20 -32.48 -6.24
CA GLU A 80 -5.20 -33.24 -6.95
C GLU A 80 -5.28 -32.61 -8.34
N THR A 81 -4.50 -33.18 -9.26
CA THR A 81 -4.90 -33.23 -10.67
C THR A 81 -6.25 -33.91 -10.72
N ASP A 82 -7.32 -33.15 -10.51
CA ASP A 82 -8.60 -33.45 -11.11
C ASP A 82 -8.39 -33.21 -12.61
N SER A 83 -8.07 -34.30 -13.28
CA SER A 83 -7.83 -34.39 -14.70
C SER A 83 -9.14 -34.25 -15.46
N ASP A 84 -9.90 -33.17 -15.26
CA ASP A 84 -11.22 -32.97 -15.86
C ASP A 84 -11.62 -31.48 -16.04
N GLU A 85 -10.67 -30.60 -16.38
CA GLU A 85 -10.99 -29.31 -17.03
C GLU A 85 -10.23 -29.12 -18.36
N ASP A 86 -10.27 -30.16 -19.19
CA ASP A 86 -10.06 -30.04 -20.64
C ASP A 86 -11.42 -30.13 -21.35
N SER A 87 -12.41 -29.32 -20.95
CA SER A 87 -13.71 -29.31 -21.64
C SER A 87 -14.61 -28.09 -21.33
N ASP A 88 -14.08 -26.87 -21.38
CA ASP A 88 -14.97 -25.73 -21.68
C ASP A 88 -14.22 -24.62 -22.44
N LYS A 89 -13.49 -25.02 -23.50
CA LYS A 89 -13.40 -24.12 -24.65
C LYS A 89 -14.84 -23.85 -25.06
N PRO A 90 -15.30 -22.59 -25.18
CA PRO A 90 -16.61 -22.34 -25.74
C PRO A 90 -16.63 -23.09 -27.08
N VAL A 91 -17.46 -24.12 -27.16
CA VAL A 91 -17.66 -24.88 -28.37
C VAL A 91 -18.30 -23.89 -29.32
N VAL A 92 -17.45 -23.20 -30.09
CA VAL A 92 -17.90 -22.31 -31.14
C VAL A 92 -18.51 -23.24 -32.16
N ASN A 93 -19.83 -23.40 -32.09
CA ASN A 93 -20.58 -24.22 -33.03
C ASN A 93 -20.22 -23.73 -34.44
N PRO A 94 -19.78 -24.63 -35.34
CA PRO A 94 -19.51 -24.27 -36.71
C PRO A 94 -20.70 -23.50 -37.26
N VAL A 95 -20.44 -22.31 -37.82
CA VAL A 95 -21.50 -21.35 -38.16
C VAL A 95 -22.50 -21.94 -39.16
N LEU A 96 -22.11 -22.97 -39.92
CA LEU A 96 -22.91 -23.97 -40.65
C LEU A 96 -22.03 -25.21 -40.93
N SER A 97 -22.61 -26.41 -41.01
CA SER A 97 -21.86 -27.62 -41.43
C SER A 97 -21.62 -27.63 -42.95
N PRO A 98 -20.52 -28.23 -43.44
CA PRO A 98 -20.24 -28.31 -44.88
C PRO A 98 -21.37 -28.98 -45.68
N GLU A 99 -22.03 -29.98 -45.07
CA GLU A 99 -23.14 -30.73 -45.67
C GLU A 99 -24.40 -29.89 -45.86
N GLU A 100 -24.67 -28.95 -44.94
CA GLU A 100 -25.77 -28.00 -45.08
C GLU A 100 -25.47 -27.00 -46.21
N LEU A 101 -24.23 -26.52 -46.33
CA LEU A 101 -23.83 -25.57 -47.37
C LEU A 101 -23.88 -26.14 -48.80
N GLU A 102 -23.68 -27.45 -48.97
CA GLU A 102 -23.76 -28.12 -50.29
C GLU A 102 -25.19 -28.14 -50.85
N GLN A 103 -26.20 -28.15 -50.00
CA GLN A 103 -27.62 -28.24 -50.40
C GLN A 103 -28.22 -26.90 -50.83
N LEU A 104 -27.54 -25.78 -50.58
CA LEU A 104 -28.06 -24.44 -50.84
C LEU A 104 -27.80 -23.95 -52.28
N SER A 105 -28.74 -23.15 -52.78
CA SER A 105 -28.60 -22.50 -54.08
C SER A 105 -27.52 -21.42 -54.06
N ARG A 106 -26.90 -21.17 -55.21
CA ARG A 106 -25.90 -20.09 -55.39
C ARG A 106 -26.40 -18.71 -54.93
N SER A 107 -27.70 -18.46 -55.03
CA SER A 107 -28.31 -17.21 -54.59
C SER A 107 -28.39 -17.09 -53.06
N GLU A 108 -28.59 -18.22 -52.37
CA GLU A 108 -28.68 -18.28 -50.91
C GLU A 108 -27.28 -18.25 -50.29
N LEU A 109 -26.31 -18.95 -50.89
CA LEU A 109 -24.89 -18.86 -50.52
C LEU A 109 -24.36 -17.40 -50.56
N ARG A 110 -24.78 -16.61 -51.56
CA ARG A 110 -24.43 -15.17 -51.60
C ARG A 110 -25.05 -14.35 -50.48
N LYS A 111 -26.30 -14.66 -50.07
CA LYS A 111 -26.97 -13.97 -48.96
C LYS A 111 -26.28 -14.30 -47.64
N ILE A 112 -26.04 -15.59 -47.38
CA ILE A 112 -25.35 -16.06 -46.18
C ILE A 112 -23.94 -15.47 -46.10
N ARG A 113 -23.20 -15.42 -47.22
CA ARG A 113 -21.88 -14.77 -47.26
C ARG A 113 -21.94 -13.31 -46.83
N LYS A 114 -22.94 -12.56 -47.28
CA LYS A 114 -23.12 -11.15 -46.89
C LYS A 114 -23.43 -11.01 -45.40
N GLU A 115 -24.26 -11.89 -44.86
CA GLU A 115 -24.58 -11.93 -43.43
C GLU A 115 -23.35 -12.28 -42.58
N TYR A 116 -22.57 -13.29 -43.00
CA TYR A 116 -21.32 -13.67 -42.32
C TYR A 116 -20.30 -12.54 -42.33
N HIS A 117 -20.16 -11.83 -43.46
CA HIS A 117 -19.31 -10.64 -43.54
C HIS A 117 -19.76 -9.54 -42.57
N GLN A 118 -21.06 -9.28 -42.48
CA GLN A 118 -21.57 -8.26 -41.55
C GLN A 118 -21.28 -8.64 -40.10
N LYS A 119 -21.59 -9.88 -39.70
CA LYS A 119 -21.29 -10.40 -38.36
C LYS A 119 -19.79 -10.40 -38.05
N ALA A 120 -18.95 -10.74 -39.03
CA ALA A 120 -17.50 -10.70 -38.87
C ALA A 120 -16.98 -9.27 -38.64
N GLU A 121 -17.50 -8.26 -39.35
CA GLU A 121 -17.11 -6.87 -39.09
C GLU A 121 -17.56 -6.38 -37.71
N GLU A 122 -18.76 -6.75 -37.26
CA GLU A 122 -19.24 -6.45 -35.91
C GLU A 122 -18.34 -7.07 -34.84
N LEU A 123 -17.96 -8.34 -34.99
CA LEU A 123 -17.02 -9.02 -34.09
C LEU A 123 -15.60 -8.41 -34.14
N ARG A 124 -15.15 -7.96 -35.31
CA ARG A 124 -13.85 -7.28 -35.46
C ARG A 124 -13.82 -6.00 -34.63
N VAL A 125 -14.85 -5.16 -34.75
CA VAL A 125 -14.97 -3.91 -33.98
C VAL A 125 -15.05 -4.22 -32.48
N GLY A 126 -15.90 -5.17 -32.07
CA GLY A 126 -16.03 -5.57 -30.67
C GLY A 126 -14.72 -6.10 -30.07
N ARG A 127 -13.94 -6.87 -30.83
CA ARG A 127 -12.60 -7.32 -30.43
C ARG A 127 -11.64 -6.15 -30.28
N ASP A 128 -11.62 -5.22 -31.23
CA ASP A 128 -10.72 -4.08 -31.21
C ASP A 128 -11.01 -3.16 -30.00
N GLU A 129 -12.28 -2.98 -29.64
CA GLU A 129 -12.71 -2.28 -28.43
C GLU A 129 -12.27 -3.01 -27.15
N LEU A 130 -12.47 -4.33 -27.06
CA LEU A 130 -12.03 -5.12 -25.91
C LEU A 130 -10.50 -5.12 -25.76
N ASN A 131 -9.76 -5.15 -26.87
CA ASN A 131 -8.31 -5.02 -26.87
C ASN A 131 -7.86 -3.65 -26.37
N LEU A 132 -8.53 -2.57 -26.78
CA LEU A 132 -8.24 -1.24 -26.29
C LEU A 132 -8.48 -1.14 -24.78
N THR A 133 -9.62 -1.63 -24.28
CA THR A 133 -9.92 -1.64 -22.84
C THR A 133 -8.90 -2.48 -22.05
N SER A 134 -8.51 -3.63 -22.59
CA SER A 134 -7.44 -4.46 -22.03
C SER A 134 -6.12 -3.68 -21.94
N GLN A 135 -5.73 -2.99 -23.01
CA GLN A 135 -4.52 -2.16 -23.01
C GLN A 135 -4.59 -1.03 -21.96
N THR A 136 -5.75 -0.38 -21.79
CA THR A 136 -5.91 0.66 -20.75
C THR A 136 -5.74 0.09 -19.34
N HIS A 137 -6.34 -1.06 -19.03
CA HIS A 137 -6.16 -1.70 -17.73
C HIS A 137 -4.71 -2.17 -17.50
N ALA A 138 -4.02 -2.60 -18.56
CA ALA A 138 -2.60 -2.93 -18.49
C ALA A 138 -1.75 -1.69 -18.15
N SER A 139 -2.02 -0.54 -18.78
CA SER A 139 -1.34 0.72 -18.44
C SER A 139 -1.63 1.17 -17.00
N GLU A 140 -2.88 1.16 -16.57
CA GLU A 140 -3.28 1.54 -15.22
C GLU A 140 -2.61 0.66 -14.16
N ARG A 141 -2.56 -0.65 -14.39
CA ARG A 141 -1.85 -1.60 -13.52
C ARG A 141 -0.36 -1.25 -13.41
N ASN A 142 0.29 -0.95 -14.53
CA ASN A 142 1.71 -0.62 -14.54
C ASN A 142 1.97 0.69 -13.76
N ASP A 143 1.16 1.72 -13.98
CA ASP A 143 1.28 3.00 -13.26
C ASP A 143 1.05 2.84 -11.75
N LEU A 144 0.08 2.02 -11.36
CA LEU A 144 -0.18 1.71 -9.95
C LEU A 144 0.96 0.90 -9.34
N ASN A 145 1.57 -0.02 -10.08
CA ASN A 145 2.73 -0.78 -9.61
C ASN A 145 3.97 0.12 -9.42
N VAL A 146 4.19 1.07 -10.31
CA VAL A 146 5.25 2.09 -10.16
C VAL A 146 5.01 2.90 -8.89
N LYS A 147 3.81 3.45 -8.71
CA LYS A 147 3.44 4.19 -7.48
C LYS A 147 3.56 3.35 -6.22
N ALA A 148 3.17 2.07 -6.28
CA ALA A 148 3.35 1.17 -5.15
C ALA A 148 4.83 1.02 -4.78
N LYS A 149 5.72 0.90 -5.78
CA LYS A 149 7.16 0.85 -5.53
C LYS A 149 7.68 2.15 -4.91
N GLU A 150 7.27 3.31 -5.43
CA GLU A 150 7.63 4.62 -4.87
C GLU A 150 7.25 4.73 -3.38
N TYR A 151 6.03 4.31 -3.00
CA TYR A 151 5.63 4.28 -1.60
C TYR A 151 6.47 3.31 -0.74
N MET A 152 6.98 2.22 -1.30
CA MET A 152 7.91 1.35 -0.55
C MET A 152 9.27 1.99 -0.38
N ASP A 153 9.77 2.69 -1.41
CA ASP A 153 11.02 3.43 -1.33
C ASP A 153 10.91 4.52 -0.25
N GLU A 154 9.78 5.25 -0.19
CA GLU A 154 9.48 6.19 0.89
C GLU A 154 9.46 5.52 2.28
N VAL A 155 8.86 4.33 2.40
CA VAL A 155 8.85 3.57 3.66
C VAL A 155 10.28 3.27 4.12
N HIS A 156 11.16 2.84 3.22
CA HIS A 156 12.57 2.61 3.54
C HIS A 156 13.28 3.91 3.96
N MET A 157 13.06 5.00 3.22
CA MET A 157 13.62 6.31 3.57
C MET A 157 13.19 6.79 4.95
N TYR A 158 11.89 6.71 5.28
CA TYR A 158 11.40 7.11 6.60
C TYR A 158 11.87 6.18 7.71
N ARG A 159 11.99 4.87 7.44
CA ARG A 159 12.55 3.91 8.39
C ARG A 159 13.99 4.26 8.73
N ASP A 160 14.80 4.54 7.73
CA ASP A 160 16.22 4.85 7.90
C ASP A 160 16.40 6.22 8.58
N ARG A 161 15.58 7.22 8.21
CA ARG A 161 15.52 8.52 8.90
C ARG A 161 15.14 8.36 10.37
N ARG A 162 14.10 7.58 10.68
CA ARG A 162 13.67 7.29 12.06
C ARG A 162 14.77 6.60 12.85
N ASN A 163 15.43 5.61 12.25
CA ASN A 163 16.52 4.88 12.89
C ASN A 163 17.72 5.81 13.18
N GLY A 164 18.09 6.68 12.24
CA GLY A 164 19.13 7.71 12.44
C GLY A 164 18.78 8.67 13.58
N LEU A 165 17.53 9.17 13.62
CA LEU A 165 17.06 10.03 14.71
C LEU A 165 17.04 9.31 16.06
N ASN A 166 16.70 8.02 16.11
CA ASN A 166 16.77 7.26 17.36
C ASN A 166 18.20 7.12 17.89
N VAL A 167 19.18 6.96 17.00
CA VAL A 167 20.61 6.97 17.37
C VAL A 167 21.00 8.35 17.90
N GLU A 168 20.60 9.43 17.22
CA GLU A 168 20.85 10.80 17.67
C GLU A 168 20.22 11.07 19.06
N VAL A 169 18.98 10.64 19.31
CA VAL A 169 18.33 10.74 20.62
C VAL A 169 19.14 9.98 21.69
N GLY A 170 19.72 8.84 21.35
CA GLY A 170 20.63 8.09 22.21
C GLY A 170 21.88 8.91 22.56
N GLN A 171 22.55 9.46 21.55
CA GLN A 171 23.74 10.30 21.74
C GLN A 171 23.45 11.53 22.59
N ILE A 172 22.37 12.28 22.28
CA ILE A 172 21.96 13.46 23.05
C ILE A 172 21.63 13.07 24.50
N ARG A 173 21.02 11.89 24.72
CA ARG A 173 20.71 11.43 26.09
C ARG A 173 22.00 11.22 26.89
N ASP A 174 22.99 10.57 26.29
CA ASP A 174 24.24 10.25 26.97
C ASP A 174 25.06 11.53 27.22
N GLU A 175 25.17 12.43 26.24
CA GLU A 175 25.76 13.78 26.41
C GLU A 175 25.03 14.59 27.48
N ARG A 176 23.69 14.56 27.49
CA ARG A 176 22.90 15.28 28.50
C ARG A 176 23.16 14.72 29.89
N ASN A 177 23.35 13.41 30.04
CA ASN A 177 23.68 12.81 31.32
C ASN A 177 25.04 13.30 31.82
N GLU A 178 26.08 13.28 30.98
CA GLU A 178 27.40 13.83 31.32
C GLU A 178 27.33 15.31 31.71
N VAL A 179 26.60 16.12 30.94
CA VAL A 179 26.42 17.55 31.27
C VAL A 179 25.62 17.71 32.55
N THR A 180 24.65 16.84 32.84
CA THR A 180 23.87 16.90 34.09
C THR A 180 24.75 16.62 35.30
N GLU A 181 25.65 15.64 35.22
CA GLU A 181 26.65 15.38 36.27
C GLU A 181 27.58 16.57 36.48
N LYS A 182 28.11 17.14 35.39
CA LYS A 182 28.93 18.36 35.42
C LYS A 182 28.18 19.53 36.05
N VAL A 183 26.93 19.77 35.66
CA VAL A 183 26.05 20.82 36.23
C VAL A 183 25.87 20.64 37.73
N ASN A 184 25.62 19.41 38.19
CA ASN A 184 25.47 19.12 39.62
C ASN A 184 26.77 19.41 40.39
N SER A 185 27.93 18.96 39.87
CA SER A 185 29.22 19.23 40.50
C SER A 185 29.57 20.72 40.53
N LEU A 186 29.33 21.46 39.45
CA LEU A 186 29.55 22.90 39.37
C LEU A 186 28.60 23.67 40.29
N LYS A 187 27.35 23.22 40.41
CA LYS A 187 26.38 23.77 41.36
C LYS A 187 26.86 23.62 42.79
N ASP A 188 27.32 22.44 43.17
CA ASP A 188 27.82 22.17 44.52
C ASP A 188 29.09 22.98 44.81
N ASN A 189 30.01 23.08 43.84
CA ASN A 189 31.19 23.92 43.93
C ASN A 189 30.80 25.40 44.13
N PHE A 190 29.92 25.95 43.30
CA PHE A 190 29.42 27.32 43.41
C PHE A 190 28.75 27.57 44.77
N LEU A 191 27.86 26.68 45.22
CA LEU A 191 27.17 26.81 46.51
C LEU A 191 28.13 26.65 47.69
N SER A 192 29.17 25.84 47.57
CA SER A 192 30.21 25.68 48.61
C SER A 192 31.10 26.91 48.71
N LEU A 193 31.56 27.47 47.59
CA LEU A 193 32.33 28.71 47.51
C LEU A 193 31.52 29.88 48.05
N LYS A 194 30.27 30.01 47.57
CA LYS A 194 29.33 31.01 48.06
C LYS A 194 29.11 30.90 49.58
N ARG A 195 28.95 29.68 50.12
CA ARG A 195 28.85 29.50 51.57
C ARG A 195 30.14 29.87 52.29
N LYS A 196 31.32 29.45 51.82
CA LYS A 196 32.60 29.75 52.48
C LYS A 196 32.92 31.25 52.52
N ARG A 197 32.63 31.98 51.44
CA ARG A 197 32.95 33.40 51.31
C ARG A 197 31.92 34.30 51.99
N PHE A 198 30.65 33.88 52.03
CA PHE A 198 29.54 34.70 52.53
C PHE A 198 28.79 34.09 53.74
N SER A 199 29.33 33.07 54.42
CA SER A 199 28.78 32.51 55.67
C SER A 199 28.87 33.53 56.80
N GLY A 200 27.87 34.37 56.93
CA GLY A 200 27.80 35.44 57.93
C GLY A 200 26.79 36.52 57.58
N GLN A 201 26.44 36.64 56.29
CA GLN A 201 25.35 37.47 55.83
C GLN A 201 24.07 36.64 55.77
N ASN A 202 23.17 36.83 56.74
CA ASN A 202 21.83 36.21 56.81
C ASN A 202 20.88 36.77 55.75
N LEU A 203 21.31 36.78 54.47
CA LEU A 203 20.48 37.21 53.37
C LEU A 203 19.58 36.05 52.90
N PRO A 204 18.26 36.27 52.74
CA PRO A 204 17.36 35.27 52.17
C PRO A 204 17.81 34.83 50.76
N PRO A 205 17.54 33.59 50.33
CA PRO A 205 17.87 33.13 48.99
C PRO A 205 17.24 34.04 47.92
N ILE A 206 18.03 34.45 46.91
CA ILE A 206 17.58 35.30 45.79
C ILE A 206 16.28 34.78 45.15
N ALA A 207 16.14 33.46 45.01
CA ALA A 207 14.92 32.86 44.46
C ALA A 207 13.66 33.17 45.28
N ARG A 208 13.75 33.21 46.62
CA ARG A 208 12.64 33.59 47.50
C ARG A 208 12.32 35.08 47.37
N LEU A 209 13.35 35.94 47.34
CA LEU A 209 13.16 37.38 47.16
C LEU A 209 12.48 37.72 45.83
N ARG A 210 12.92 37.08 44.73
CA ARG A 210 12.29 37.24 43.40
C ARG A 210 10.83 36.79 43.39
N LYS A 211 10.52 35.67 44.06
CA LYS A 211 9.13 35.19 44.18
C LYS A 211 8.25 36.15 44.99
N GLN A 212 8.77 36.69 46.09
CA GLN A 212 8.07 37.68 46.91
C GLN A 212 7.82 38.98 46.13
N ILE A 213 8.81 39.46 45.37
CA ILE A 213 8.63 40.62 44.48
C ILE A 213 7.49 40.34 43.48
N GLN A 214 7.52 39.17 42.81
CA GLN A 214 6.47 38.82 41.84
C GLN A 214 5.08 38.73 42.48
N GLU A 215 4.96 38.15 43.68
CA GLU A 215 3.70 38.09 44.42
C GLU A 215 3.19 39.50 44.80
N LEU A 216 4.09 40.41 45.19
CA LEU A 216 3.75 41.81 45.51
C LEU A 216 3.41 42.63 44.26
N GLU A 217 4.11 42.41 43.14
CA GLU A 217 3.82 43.04 41.83
C GLU A 217 2.44 42.61 41.32
N ILE A 218 2.13 41.31 41.39
CA ILE A 218 0.78 40.80 41.06
C ILE A 218 -0.25 41.47 41.96
N LYS A 219 0.00 41.54 43.28
CA LYS A 219 -0.92 42.18 44.21
C LYS A 219 -1.15 43.66 43.90
N GLN A 220 -0.11 44.40 43.51
CA GLN A 220 -0.23 45.78 43.06
C GLN A 220 -1.09 45.90 41.79
N MET A 221 -0.95 44.97 40.84
CA MET A 221 -1.72 44.99 39.58
C MET A 221 -3.17 44.53 39.73
N THR A 222 -3.45 43.59 40.64
CA THR A 222 -4.75 42.90 40.69
C THR A 222 -5.66 43.35 41.83
N THR A 223 -5.17 44.08 42.83
CA THR A 223 -5.99 44.50 43.98
C THR A 223 -6.22 46.01 44.01
N PRO A 224 -7.47 46.49 44.19
CA PRO A 224 -7.74 47.92 44.34
C PRO A 224 -7.22 48.38 45.71
N LEU A 225 -6.18 49.21 45.68
CA LEU A 225 -5.47 49.69 46.87
C LEU A 225 -5.64 51.20 47.02
N THR A 226 -5.56 51.69 48.26
CA THR A 226 -5.45 53.13 48.51
C THR A 226 -4.03 53.59 48.17
N THR A 227 -3.86 54.86 47.83
CA THR A 227 -2.56 55.46 47.45
C THR A 227 -1.46 55.20 48.48
N ASP A 228 -1.80 55.19 49.77
CA ASP A 228 -0.84 54.95 50.85
C ASP A 228 -0.40 53.48 50.93
N LYS A 229 -1.32 52.53 50.69
CA LYS A 229 -1.01 51.09 50.65
C LYS A 229 -0.23 50.72 49.38
N GLU A 230 -0.52 51.39 48.28
CA GLU A 230 0.25 51.26 47.03
C GLU A 230 1.68 51.76 47.22
N ARG A 231 1.88 52.94 47.83
CA ARG A 231 3.21 53.45 48.17
C ARG A 231 3.99 52.48 49.07
N ALA A 232 3.36 51.91 50.09
CA ALA A 232 3.99 50.93 50.96
C ALA A 232 4.42 49.65 50.22
N LEU A 233 3.58 49.13 49.29
CA LEU A 233 3.95 47.97 48.46
C LEU A 233 5.14 48.27 47.55
N VAL A 234 5.16 49.45 46.93
CA VAL A 234 6.28 49.88 46.07
C VAL A 234 7.57 50.02 46.88
N GLU A 235 7.49 50.52 48.11
CA GLU A 235 8.63 50.62 49.02
C GLU A 235 9.14 49.23 49.46
N GLU A 236 8.24 48.29 49.76
CA GLU A 236 8.60 46.89 50.03
C GLU A 236 9.28 46.23 48.83
N ILE A 237 8.72 46.38 47.63
CA ILE A 237 9.31 45.89 46.37
C ILE A 237 10.70 46.50 46.17
N SER A 238 10.86 47.81 46.34
CA SER A 238 12.15 48.50 46.23
C SER A 238 13.16 47.98 47.26
N SER A 239 12.74 47.75 48.50
CA SER A 239 13.60 47.18 49.55
C SER A 239 14.07 45.76 49.20
N LEU A 240 13.19 44.93 48.62
CA LEU A 240 13.52 43.58 48.18
C LEU A 240 14.43 43.60 46.95
N GLN A 241 14.20 44.52 46.01
CA GLN A 241 15.07 44.74 44.85
C GLN A 241 16.48 45.18 45.28
N ASN A 242 16.60 46.08 46.27
CA ASN A 242 17.89 46.49 46.81
C ASN A 242 18.63 45.34 47.51
N LYS A 243 17.91 44.47 48.25
CA LYS A 243 18.50 43.24 48.82
C LYS A 243 19.02 42.28 47.74
N ILE A 244 18.36 42.20 46.59
CA ILE A 244 18.86 41.42 45.44
C ILE A 244 20.11 42.06 44.85
N LYS A 245 20.11 43.38 44.63
CA LYS A 245 21.27 44.11 44.11
C LYS A 245 22.50 43.94 45.00
N GLN A 246 22.34 44.08 46.32
CA GLN A 246 23.42 43.81 47.28
C GLN A 246 23.96 42.38 47.14
N HIS A 247 23.07 41.39 46.95
CA HIS A 247 23.48 40.01 46.76
C HIS A 247 24.24 39.80 45.45
N ASP A 248 23.84 40.47 44.37
CA ASP A 248 24.51 40.38 43.06
C ASP A 248 25.89 41.08 43.10
N GLU A 249 25.98 42.27 43.70
CA GLU A 249 27.25 43.00 43.90
C GLU A 249 28.26 42.17 44.71
N LEU A 250 27.82 41.51 45.78
CA LEU A 250 28.68 40.63 46.58
C LEU A 250 29.28 39.49 45.75
N ILE A 251 28.48 38.90 44.85
CA ILE A 251 28.96 37.83 43.96
C ILE A 251 29.91 38.39 42.89
N GLU A 252 29.70 39.64 42.44
CA GLU A 252 30.57 40.30 41.46
C GLU A 252 31.92 40.75 42.02
N THR A 253 32.01 41.01 43.33
CA THR A 253 33.28 41.38 43.97
C THR A 253 34.30 40.25 44.09
N ASP A 254 33.84 39.00 44.19
CA ASP A 254 34.72 37.83 44.32
C ASP A 254 34.85 37.13 42.97
N THR A 255 36.02 37.27 42.35
CA THR A 255 36.32 36.71 41.03
C THR A 255 36.15 35.19 40.98
N GLU A 256 36.53 34.46 42.04
CA GLU A 256 36.41 33.00 42.07
C GLU A 256 34.94 32.55 42.12
N VAL A 257 34.09 33.28 42.85
CA VAL A 257 32.66 32.98 42.95
C VAL A 257 31.94 33.37 41.66
N LEU A 258 32.36 34.47 41.03
CA LEU A 258 31.85 34.90 39.73
C LEU A 258 32.18 33.88 38.63
N ASP A 259 33.42 33.40 38.55
CA ASP A 259 33.82 32.38 37.58
C ASP A 259 33.07 31.05 37.80
N ALA A 260 32.90 30.64 39.07
CA ALA A 260 32.11 29.46 39.41
C ALA A 260 30.62 29.61 39.05
N ARG A 261 30.05 30.82 39.16
CA ARG A 261 28.68 31.13 38.75
C ARG A 261 28.54 31.02 37.23
N ASP A 262 29.47 31.60 36.49
CA ASP A 262 29.37 31.70 35.04
C ASP A 262 29.60 30.35 34.38
N THR A 263 30.58 29.56 34.85
CA THR A 263 30.77 28.16 34.43
C THR A 263 29.54 27.29 34.73
N PHE A 264 28.93 27.44 35.90
CA PHE A 264 27.67 26.75 36.24
C PHE A 264 26.53 27.15 35.29
N ARG A 265 26.35 28.45 35.02
CA ARG A 265 25.33 28.97 34.10
C ARG A 265 25.53 28.45 32.67
N GLU A 266 26.76 28.44 32.18
CA GLU A 266 27.09 27.90 30.86
C GLU A 266 26.75 26.41 30.75
N ALA A 267 27.11 25.62 31.75
CA ALA A 267 26.79 24.20 31.78
C ALA A 267 25.27 23.96 31.86
N GLU A 268 24.54 24.78 32.62
CA GLU A 268 23.08 24.71 32.73
C GLU A 268 22.39 25.10 31.41
N ASN A 269 22.90 26.11 30.71
CA ASN A 269 22.44 26.50 29.37
C ASN A 269 22.66 25.35 28.37
N LYS A 270 23.85 24.74 28.34
CA LYS A 270 24.13 23.56 27.50
C LYS A 270 23.18 22.41 27.79
N ARG A 271 22.91 22.11 29.07
CA ARG A 271 21.92 21.08 29.47
C ARG A 271 20.52 21.40 28.93
N ARG A 272 20.11 22.67 28.97
CA ARG A 272 18.81 23.13 28.48
C ARG A 272 18.71 23.01 26.96
N GLU A 273 19.79 23.34 26.24
CA GLU A 273 19.88 23.20 24.79
C GLU A 273 19.81 21.73 24.36
N LEU A 274 20.58 20.84 25.01
CA LEU A 274 20.51 19.39 24.78
C LEU A 274 19.09 18.86 25.05
N SER A 275 18.42 19.33 26.10
CA SER A 275 17.03 18.94 26.39
C SER A 275 16.05 19.36 25.30
N LYS A 276 16.21 20.57 24.74
CA LYS A 276 15.41 21.04 23.61
C LYS A 276 15.71 20.25 22.33
N SER A 277 17.00 20.00 22.06
CA SER A 277 17.45 19.22 20.91
C SER A 277 16.90 17.79 20.97
N MET A 278 16.99 17.14 22.12
CA MET A 278 16.43 15.81 22.38
C MET A 278 14.93 15.77 22.10
N GLN A 279 14.18 16.77 22.56
CA GLN A 279 12.74 16.85 22.32
C GLN A 279 12.43 17.01 20.83
N LYS A 280 13.20 17.83 20.12
CA LYS A 280 13.05 18.03 18.68
C LYS A 280 13.34 16.75 17.90
N SER A 281 14.46 16.07 18.16
CA SER A 281 14.83 14.82 17.48
C SER A 281 13.81 13.71 17.76
N ARG A 282 13.28 13.62 18.99
CA ARG A 282 12.16 12.71 19.32
C ARG A 282 10.90 13.02 18.52
N GLN A 283 10.51 14.30 18.42
CA GLN A 283 9.35 14.69 17.65
C GLN A 283 9.53 14.37 16.17
N GLU A 284 10.70 14.64 15.60
CA GLU A 284 11.03 14.29 14.21
C GLU A 284 11.03 12.77 13.97
N ALA A 285 11.50 11.97 14.93
CA ALA A 285 11.45 10.51 14.82
C ALA A 285 10.00 10.02 14.81
N GLN A 286 9.15 10.63 15.63
CA GLN A 286 7.74 10.32 15.69
C GLN A 286 7.01 10.74 14.41
N THR A 287 7.30 11.91 13.84
CA THR A 287 6.70 12.32 12.55
C THR A 287 7.14 11.40 11.42
N ALA A 288 8.43 11.05 11.34
CA ALA A 288 8.93 10.08 10.36
C ALA A 288 8.22 8.72 10.48
N HIS A 289 7.97 8.24 11.70
CA HIS A 289 7.20 7.02 11.92
C HIS A 289 5.74 7.12 11.43
N HIS A 290 5.07 8.25 11.65
CA HIS A 290 3.71 8.45 11.15
C HIS A 290 3.69 8.50 9.62
N SER A 291 4.58 9.28 9.00
CA SER A 291 4.70 9.34 7.53
C SER A 291 4.99 7.96 6.93
N MET A 292 5.88 7.18 7.54
CA MET A 292 6.14 5.80 7.14
C MET A 292 4.87 4.92 7.17
N LYS A 293 4.06 5.04 8.22
CA LYS A 293 2.80 4.30 8.34
C LYS A 293 1.79 4.70 7.25
N ASP A 294 1.73 5.99 6.94
CA ASP A 294 0.85 6.51 5.89
C ASP A 294 1.28 6.02 4.50
N SER A 295 2.58 6.07 4.18
CA SER A 295 3.12 5.51 2.93
C SER A 295 2.86 4.00 2.83
N LEU A 296 2.99 3.25 3.93
CA LEU A 296 2.64 1.82 3.97
C LEU A 296 1.14 1.59 3.68
N ARG A 297 0.26 2.43 4.23
CA ARG A 297 -1.19 2.36 3.98
C ARG A 297 -1.50 2.67 2.50
N LEU A 298 -0.88 3.69 1.94
CA LEU A 298 -1.01 4.07 0.53
C LEU A 298 -0.49 2.98 -0.40
N ASN A 299 0.67 2.38 -0.09
CA ASN A 299 1.21 1.23 -0.80
C ASN A 299 0.20 0.09 -0.86
N ARG A 300 -0.31 -0.36 0.31
CA ARG A 300 -1.28 -1.48 0.39
C ARG A 300 -2.54 -1.19 -0.42
N SER A 301 -3.06 0.04 -0.33
CA SER A 301 -4.23 0.46 -1.12
C SER A 301 -3.94 0.45 -2.63
N THR A 302 -2.76 0.92 -3.03
CA THR A 302 -2.35 1.00 -4.44
C THR A 302 -2.13 -0.39 -5.03
N ARG A 303 -1.50 -1.32 -4.28
CA ARG A 303 -1.35 -2.73 -4.69
C ARG A 303 -2.70 -3.38 -4.94
N ARG A 304 -3.66 -3.23 -4.02
CA ARG A 304 -5.03 -3.76 -4.21
C ARG A 304 -5.71 -3.22 -5.47
N LYS A 305 -5.50 -1.94 -5.79
CA LYS A 305 -6.01 -1.33 -7.04
C LYS A 305 -5.31 -1.90 -8.27
N ALA A 306 -3.99 -2.11 -8.21
CA ALA A 306 -3.23 -2.74 -9.29
C ALA A 306 -3.72 -4.18 -9.53
N ASP A 307 -3.96 -4.96 -8.47
CA ASP A 307 -4.51 -6.31 -8.58
C ASP A 307 -5.92 -6.31 -9.17
N ALA A 308 -6.74 -5.31 -8.83
CA ALA A 308 -8.07 -5.14 -9.43
C ALA A 308 -7.97 -4.81 -10.94
N ALA A 309 -7.06 -3.92 -11.33
CA ALA A 309 -6.80 -3.61 -12.73
C ALA A 309 -6.25 -4.84 -13.48
N GLN A 310 -5.39 -5.64 -12.85
CA GLN A 310 -4.90 -6.91 -13.42
C GLN A 310 -6.05 -7.91 -13.65
N ARG A 311 -6.97 -8.06 -12.69
CA ARG A 311 -8.15 -8.91 -12.87
C ARG A 311 -9.05 -8.41 -14.01
N ALA A 312 -9.22 -7.09 -14.13
CA ALA A 312 -9.99 -6.49 -15.22
C ALA A 312 -9.31 -6.71 -16.58
N PHE A 313 -7.99 -6.55 -16.66
CA PHE A 313 -7.17 -6.85 -17.83
C PHE A 313 -7.35 -8.29 -18.30
N VAL A 314 -7.21 -9.26 -17.39
CA VAL A 314 -7.37 -10.69 -17.70
C VAL A 314 -8.77 -10.97 -18.26
N LYS A 315 -9.83 -10.49 -17.60
CA LYS A 315 -11.21 -10.66 -18.07
C LYS A 315 -11.47 -10.01 -19.43
N ALA A 316 -10.93 -8.82 -19.68
CA ALA A 316 -11.07 -8.13 -20.96
C ALA A 316 -10.35 -8.91 -22.08
N LYS A 317 -9.17 -9.44 -21.78
CA LYS A 317 -8.38 -10.26 -22.70
C LYS A 317 -9.09 -11.58 -23.03
N GLU A 318 -9.58 -12.32 -22.03
CA GLU A 318 -10.35 -13.55 -22.23
C GLU A 318 -11.57 -13.32 -23.13
N LYS A 319 -12.33 -12.24 -22.89
CA LYS A 319 -13.45 -11.85 -23.75
C LYS A 319 -13.01 -11.50 -25.17
N ALA A 320 -11.90 -10.78 -25.33
CA ALA A 320 -11.36 -10.45 -26.64
C ALA A 320 -10.95 -11.70 -27.41
N ASP A 321 -10.36 -12.69 -26.73
CA ASP A 321 -9.95 -13.96 -27.31
C ASP A 321 -11.17 -14.80 -27.75
N ILE A 322 -12.27 -14.80 -26.97
CA ILE A 322 -13.54 -15.44 -27.36
C ILE A 322 -14.11 -14.80 -28.64
N VAL A 323 -14.26 -13.46 -28.65
CA VAL A 323 -14.76 -12.72 -29.82
C VAL A 323 -13.85 -12.91 -31.03
N HIS A 324 -12.54 -12.99 -30.81
CA HIS A 324 -11.59 -13.27 -31.87
C HIS A 324 -11.77 -14.67 -32.46
N ASN A 325 -11.97 -15.69 -31.63
CA ASN A 325 -12.23 -17.05 -32.09
C ASN A 325 -13.52 -17.13 -32.90
N GLU A 326 -14.60 -16.50 -32.43
CA GLU A 326 -15.86 -16.40 -33.19
C GLU A 326 -15.65 -15.71 -34.55
N TYR A 327 -14.92 -14.60 -34.57
CA TYR A 327 -14.56 -13.90 -35.81
C TYR A 327 -13.82 -14.81 -36.80
N ILE A 328 -12.88 -15.63 -36.31
CA ILE A 328 -12.15 -16.60 -37.15
C ILE A 328 -13.09 -17.67 -37.71
N GLU A 329 -14.07 -18.15 -36.95
CA GLU A 329 -15.06 -19.12 -37.45
C GLU A 329 -15.93 -18.52 -38.56
N TYR A 330 -16.40 -17.28 -38.43
CA TYR A 330 -17.12 -16.60 -39.53
C TYR A 330 -16.24 -16.42 -40.77
N LEU A 331 -14.94 -16.13 -40.59
CA LEU A 331 -13.98 -16.03 -41.69
C LEU A 331 -13.78 -17.39 -42.39
N ARG A 332 -13.67 -18.48 -41.63
CA ARG A 332 -13.60 -19.87 -42.16
C ARG A 332 -14.88 -20.24 -42.90
N GLY A 333 -16.05 -19.96 -42.33
CA GLY A 333 -17.34 -20.20 -42.99
C GLY A 333 -17.49 -19.44 -44.30
N MET A 334 -17.01 -18.19 -44.37
CA MET A 334 -16.98 -17.42 -45.61
C MET A 334 -16.06 -18.04 -46.67
N GLN A 335 -14.87 -18.52 -46.28
CA GLN A 335 -13.95 -19.22 -47.19
C GLN A 335 -14.56 -20.51 -47.74
N GLU A 336 -15.29 -21.25 -46.90
CA GLU A 336 -15.98 -22.48 -47.34
C GLU A 336 -17.12 -22.17 -48.31
N ILE A 337 -17.92 -21.12 -48.05
CA ILE A 337 -18.93 -20.63 -49.02
C ILE A 337 -18.29 -20.23 -50.35
N ASP A 338 -17.12 -19.58 -50.32
CA ASP A 338 -16.38 -19.20 -51.53
C ASP A 338 -15.88 -20.43 -52.30
N ARG A 339 -15.39 -21.47 -51.60
CA ARG A 339 -15.02 -22.75 -52.19
C ARG A 339 -16.21 -23.46 -52.83
N MET A 340 -17.35 -23.54 -52.14
CA MET A 340 -18.59 -24.15 -52.65
C MET A 340 -19.18 -23.37 -53.84
N THR A 341 -19.16 -22.05 -53.78
CA THR A 341 -19.61 -21.21 -54.90
C THR A 341 -18.73 -21.42 -56.14
N ALA A 342 -17.42 -21.62 -55.96
CA ALA A 342 -16.49 -21.92 -57.03
C ALA A 342 -16.66 -23.34 -57.61
N SER A 343 -16.98 -24.34 -56.78
CA SER A 343 -17.25 -25.72 -57.25
C SER A 343 -18.58 -25.82 -58.03
N GLN A 344 -19.65 -25.17 -57.54
CA GLN A 344 -20.92 -25.06 -58.27
C GLN A 344 -20.78 -24.33 -59.62
N GLY A 345 -19.84 -23.37 -59.74
CA GLY A 345 -19.54 -22.71 -61.00
C GLY A 345 -18.82 -23.59 -62.03
N LYS A 346 -18.06 -24.60 -61.57
CA LYS A 346 -17.32 -25.53 -62.46
C LYS A 346 -18.17 -26.73 -62.89
N SER A 347 -19.07 -27.23 -62.04
CA SER A 347 -19.91 -28.39 -62.38
C SER A 347 -20.89 -28.08 -63.52
N GLY A 348 -21.49 -26.89 -63.53
CA GLY A 348 -22.32 -26.42 -64.65
C GLY A 348 -21.52 -26.26 -65.93
N SER A 349 -20.30 -25.70 -65.87
CA SER A 349 -19.49 -25.47 -67.07
C SER A 349 -18.97 -26.76 -67.72
N VAL A 350 -18.54 -27.76 -66.95
CA VAL A 350 -18.00 -29.01 -67.52
C VAL A 350 -19.10 -29.94 -68.01
N ALA A 351 -20.24 -30.02 -67.30
CA ALA A 351 -21.37 -30.81 -67.74
C ALA A 351 -22.06 -30.19 -68.98
N ASP A 352 -22.27 -28.87 -69.01
CA ASP A 352 -22.82 -28.19 -70.20
C ASP A 352 -21.84 -28.18 -71.37
N GLN A 353 -20.53 -28.04 -71.14
CA GLN A 353 -19.53 -28.17 -72.21
C GLN A 353 -19.48 -29.59 -72.76
N LYS A 354 -19.55 -30.62 -71.91
CA LYS A 354 -19.52 -32.01 -72.35
C LYS A 354 -20.84 -32.44 -73.02
N ALA A 355 -21.99 -31.95 -72.55
CA ALA A 355 -23.28 -32.19 -73.19
C ALA A 355 -23.41 -31.42 -74.51
N SER A 356 -22.91 -30.19 -74.60
CA SER A 356 -22.86 -29.41 -75.84
C SER A 356 -21.86 -30.00 -76.85
N ALA A 357 -20.71 -30.51 -76.38
CA ALA A 357 -19.73 -31.20 -77.23
C ALA A 357 -20.27 -32.53 -77.75
N ALA A 358 -20.89 -33.36 -76.90
CA ALA A 358 -21.50 -34.62 -77.33
C ALA A 358 -22.65 -34.41 -78.32
N SER A 359 -23.49 -33.39 -78.08
CA SER A 359 -24.54 -32.94 -79.02
C SER A 359 -23.94 -32.49 -80.37
N ALA A 360 -22.82 -31.76 -80.35
CA ALA A 360 -22.14 -31.32 -81.55
C ALA A 360 -21.46 -32.48 -82.32
N GLU A 361 -20.91 -33.47 -81.63
CA GLU A 361 -20.33 -34.68 -82.25
C GLU A 361 -21.40 -35.53 -82.96
N ASP A 362 -22.57 -35.72 -82.36
CA ASP A 362 -23.69 -36.44 -82.98
C ASP A 362 -24.23 -35.70 -84.22
N LEU A 363 -24.29 -34.37 -84.18
CA LEU A 363 -24.68 -33.54 -85.33
C LEU A 363 -23.59 -33.58 -86.43
N PHE A 364 -22.32 -33.62 -86.06
CA PHE A 364 -21.19 -33.74 -86.99
C PHE A 364 -21.14 -35.13 -87.67
N ALA A 365 -21.45 -36.20 -86.94
CA ALA A 365 -21.56 -37.54 -87.51
C ALA A 365 -22.67 -37.62 -88.58
N LYS A 366 -23.83 -36.99 -88.32
CA LYS A 366 -24.92 -36.87 -89.30
C LYS A 366 -24.53 -36.03 -90.52
N PHE A 367 -23.74 -34.98 -90.31
CA PHE A 367 -23.17 -34.19 -91.40
C PHE A 367 -22.22 -35.01 -92.29
N LEU A 368 -21.31 -35.80 -91.69
CA LEU A 368 -20.42 -36.72 -92.44
C LEU A 368 -21.19 -37.84 -93.16
N ALA A 369 -22.31 -38.29 -92.59
CA ALA A 369 -23.20 -39.27 -93.22
C ALA A 369 -24.02 -38.70 -94.40
N GLY A 370 -23.93 -37.39 -94.66
CA GLY A 370 -24.62 -36.73 -95.76
C GLY A 370 -26.10 -36.43 -95.52
N GLU A 371 -26.54 -36.47 -94.26
CA GLU A 371 -27.91 -36.08 -93.89
C GLU A 371 -28.10 -34.56 -93.95
N LYS A 372 -29.32 -34.11 -94.27
CA LYS A 372 -29.64 -32.68 -94.37
C LYS A 372 -29.72 -32.06 -92.97
N LEU A 373 -28.80 -31.14 -92.66
CA LEU A 373 -28.84 -30.34 -91.42
C LEU A 373 -29.56 -29.00 -91.62
N SER A 374 -30.21 -28.52 -90.55
CA SER A 374 -30.75 -27.16 -90.45
C SER A 374 -29.62 -26.14 -90.25
N THR A 375 -29.83 -24.89 -90.66
CA THR A 375 -28.88 -23.77 -90.46
C THR A 375 -28.53 -23.56 -88.98
N GLU A 376 -29.48 -23.80 -88.07
CA GLU A 376 -29.25 -23.73 -86.63
C GLU A 376 -28.32 -24.85 -86.15
N GLN A 377 -28.47 -26.07 -86.67
CA GLN A 377 -27.63 -27.22 -86.33
C GLN A 377 -26.20 -27.04 -86.88
N LEU A 378 -26.06 -26.41 -88.03
CA LEU A 378 -24.77 -26.10 -88.65
C LEU A 378 -24.00 -25.03 -87.85
N MET A 379 -24.72 -24.03 -87.30
CA MET A 379 -24.12 -23.06 -86.37
C MET A 379 -23.64 -23.69 -85.06
N ILE A 380 -24.29 -24.74 -84.57
CA ILE A 380 -23.86 -25.46 -83.35
C ILE A 380 -22.52 -26.17 -83.60
N ILE A 381 -22.38 -26.85 -84.74
CA ILE A 381 -21.11 -27.50 -85.15
C ILE A 381 -19.99 -26.46 -85.33
N GLN A 382 -20.28 -25.32 -85.97
CA GLN A 382 -19.31 -24.24 -86.17
C GLN A 382 -18.85 -23.63 -84.84
N LYS A 383 -19.78 -23.39 -83.90
CA LYS A 383 -19.45 -22.89 -82.55
C LYS A 383 -18.62 -23.89 -81.75
N ALA A 384 -18.78 -25.19 -82.01
CA ALA A 384 -17.95 -26.23 -81.42
C ALA A 384 -16.57 -26.39 -82.09
N GLY A 385 -16.30 -25.68 -83.20
CA GLY A 385 -14.99 -25.68 -83.88
C GLY A 385 -14.72 -26.91 -84.74
N MET A 386 -15.75 -27.65 -85.14
CA MET A 386 -15.63 -28.91 -85.89
C MET A 386 -15.87 -28.76 -87.41
N LEU A 387 -15.95 -27.53 -87.93
CA LEU A 387 -16.23 -27.24 -89.34
C LEU A 387 -15.15 -26.39 -90.01
#